data_AF-E6WYU1-F1
#
_entry.id   AF-E6WYU1-F1
#
_cell.length_a   1.000
_cell.length_b   1.000
_cell.length_c   1.000
_cell.angle_alpha   90.00
_cell.angle_beta   90.00
_cell.angle_gamma   90.00
#
_symmetry.space_group_name_H-M   'P 1'
#
loop_
_entity.id
_entity.type
_entity.pdbx_description
1 polymer ?
#
loop_
_entity_poly.entity_id
_entity_poly.type
_entity_poly.pdbx_seq_one_letter_code
_entity_poly.pdbx_strand_id
1 'polypeptide(L)'
;MKRSLLIGILSLAGLGLTACNATGGSPSAAVEAQRPAKAGADRDAHGCIASAGYRWCAKTQKCERPWELAKREGFAKTEETFDDFCGNR
;
A
#
# COMPACT_ATOMS: atom_id res chain seq x y z
N MET A 1 -1.49 -14.27 -48.01
CA MET A 1 -1.04 -15.50 -48.69
C MET A 1 0.32 -15.24 -49.35
N LYS A 2 1.42 -15.60 -48.68
CA LYS A 2 2.73 -15.79 -49.30
C LYS A 2 3.51 -16.78 -48.43
N ARG A 3 3.49 -18.04 -48.86
CA ARG A 3 4.29 -19.15 -48.32
C ARG A 3 5.67 -19.08 -48.95
N SER A 4 6.71 -19.31 -48.15
CA SER A 4 8.08 -19.74 -48.52
C SER A 4 8.98 -19.42 -47.31
N LEU A 5 9.93 -20.23 -46.84
CA LEU A 5 10.46 -21.53 -47.25
C LEU A 5 11.31 -22.02 -46.05
N LEU A 6 11.35 -23.34 -45.84
CA LEU A 6 12.09 -24.05 -44.79
C LEU A 6 13.61 -24.01 -45.02
N ILE A 7 14.39 -23.64 -43.99
CA ILE A 7 15.80 -24.03 -43.74
C ILE A 7 15.95 -23.87 -42.20
N GLY A 8 16.13 -24.87 -41.35
CA GLY A 8 16.96 -26.07 -41.46
C GLY A 8 18.32 -25.79 -40.80
N ILE A 9 18.40 -25.73 -39.47
CA ILE A 9 19.64 -26.04 -38.72
C ILE A 9 19.25 -26.77 -37.42
N LEU A 10 19.59 -28.05 -37.41
CA LEU A 10 19.70 -28.92 -36.25
C LEU A 10 21.03 -28.57 -35.56
N SER A 11 21.00 -27.87 -34.42
CA SER A 11 22.20 -27.64 -33.60
C SER A 11 22.06 -28.34 -32.26
N LEU A 12 22.94 -29.31 -32.08
CA LEU A 12 23.12 -30.15 -30.90
C LEU A 12 23.57 -29.34 -29.67
N ALA A 13 23.14 -29.84 -28.51
CA ALA A 13 23.87 -29.90 -27.25
C ALA A 13 24.51 -28.60 -26.73
N GLY A 14 23.76 -27.88 -25.90
CA GLY A 14 24.28 -26.88 -24.97
C GLY A 14 24.14 -27.37 -23.53
N LEU A 15 25.27 -27.39 -22.83
CA LEU A 15 25.54 -28.02 -21.54
C LEU A 15 24.53 -27.69 -20.43
N GLY A 16 24.27 -28.69 -19.58
CA GLY A 16 23.45 -28.58 -18.39
C GLY A 16 23.95 -27.49 -17.44
N LEU A 17 23.11 -26.48 -17.23
CA LEU A 17 23.21 -25.55 -16.13
C LEU A 17 22.74 -26.29 -14.87
N THR A 18 23.69 -26.77 -14.06
CA THR A 18 23.38 -27.12 -12.66
C THR A 18 23.05 -25.81 -11.95
N ALA A 19 21.82 -25.69 -11.45
CA ALA A 19 21.39 -24.57 -10.62
C ALA A 19 20.66 -25.09 -9.36
N CYS A 20 21.28 -24.77 -8.23
CA CYS A 20 20.73 -24.52 -6.89
C CYS A 20 19.56 -25.38 -6.39
N ASN A 21 19.87 -26.29 -5.47
CA ASN A 21 18.89 -26.77 -4.49
C ASN A 21 18.60 -25.65 -3.47
N ALA A 22 17.46 -24.98 -3.62
CA ALA A 22 16.81 -24.27 -2.53
C ALA A 22 15.38 -24.80 -2.49
N THR A 23 15.14 -25.84 -1.69
CA THR A 23 13.80 -26.26 -1.31
C THR A 23 13.07 -25.07 -0.74
N GLY A 24 12.20 -24.49 -1.56
CA GLY A 24 11.29 -23.42 -1.21
C GLY A 24 10.32 -23.92 -0.15
N GLY A 25 10.63 -23.61 1.10
CA GLY A 25 9.60 -23.34 2.09
C GLY A 25 9.09 -21.92 1.84
N SER A 26 8.09 -21.77 0.97
CA SER A 26 7.29 -20.55 0.92
C SER A 26 5.83 -20.99 0.99
N PRO A 27 5.10 -20.70 2.08
CA PRO A 27 3.71 -21.09 2.21
C PRO A 27 2.93 -20.42 1.08
N SER A 28 2.53 -21.24 0.11
CA SER A 28 1.43 -20.97 -0.80
C SER A 28 0.15 -20.95 0.04
N ALA A 29 -0.15 -19.79 0.61
CA ALA A 29 -1.46 -19.44 1.10
C ALA A 29 -1.75 -18.03 0.58
N ALA A 30 -2.46 -18.00 -0.55
CA ALA A 30 -3.07 -16.83 -1.17
C ALA A 30 -2.12 -15.69 -1.58
N VAL A 31 -1.52 -15.84 -2.77
CA VAL A 31 -1.30 -14.65 -3.63
C VAL A 31 -2.69 -14.23 -4.13
N GLU A 32 -3.42 -13.53 -3.26
CA GLU A 32 -4.58 -12.75 -3.68
C GLU A 32 -4.04 -11.61 -4.57
N ALA A 33 -4.58 -11.50 -5.77
CA ALA A 33 -4.11 -10.59 -6.80
C ALA A 33 -3.81 -9.20 -6.23
N GLN A 34 -2.53 -8.77 -6.29
CA GLN A 34 -2.12 -7.39 -5.99
C GLN A 34 -2.77 -6.43 -6.99
N ARG A 35 -4.03 -6.12 -6.77
CA ARG A 35 -4.62 -4.87 -7.22
C ARG A 35 -4.05 -3.80 -6.31
N PRO A 36 -3.59 -2.65 -6.82
CA PRO A 36 -3.21 -1.55 -5.96
C PRO A 36 -4.38 -1.28 -5.01
N ALA A 37 -4.10 -1.25 -3.71
CA ALA A 37 -5.09 -0.90 -2.70
C ALA A 37 -5.73 0.41 -3.13
N LYS A 38 -7.07 0.42 -3.20
CA LYS A 38 -7.79 1.64 -3.60
C LYS A 38 -7.49 2.72 -2.56
N ALA A 39 -7.20 3.94 -3.03
CA ALA A 39 -6.99 5.08 -2.14
C ALA A 39 -8.19 5.24 -1.18
N GLY A 40 -7.92 5.40 0.11
CA GLY A 40 -8.94 5.52 1.16
C GLY A 40 -9.63 4.21 1.54
N ALA A 41 -9.01 3.06 1.31
CA ALA A 41 -9.50 1.78 1.85
C ALA A 41 -9.35 1.69 3.39
N ASP A 42 -8.60 2.60 4.00
CA ASP A 42 -8.26 2.69 5.42
C ASP A 42 -9.12 3.70 6.20
N ARG A 43 -10.40 3.83 5.82
CA ARG A 43 -11.35 4.69 6.56
C ARG A 43 -11.70 4.09 7.92
N ASP A 44 -11.67 4.91 8.97
CA ASP A 44 -12.17 4.54 10.30
C ASP A 44 -13.71 4.65 10.42
N ALA A 45 -14.25 4.44 11.62
CA ALA A 45 -15.69 4.53 11.90
C ALA A 45 -16.31 5.92 11.65
N HIS A 46 -15.49 6.97 11.64
CA HIS A 46 -15.87 8.33 11.31
C HIS A 46 -15.63 8.69 9.84
N GLY A 47 -15.10 7.74 9.05
CA GLY A 47 -14.74 7.94 7.66
C GLY A 47 -13.40 8.66 7.45
N CYS A 48 -12.59 8.83 8.50
CA CYS A 48 -11.29 9.48 8.40
C CYS A 48 -10.25 8.52 7.81
N ILE A 49 -9.42 9.03 6.89
CA ILE A 49 -8.39 8.27 6.19
C ILE A 49 -7.05 8.50 6.90
N ALA A 50 -6.64 7.55 7.74
CA ALA A 50 -5.43 7.67 8.55
C ALA A 50 -4.16 7.81 7.71
N SER A 51 -4.06 7.09 6.58
CA SER A 51 -2.93 7.18 5.65
C SER A 51 -2.77 8.55 4.98
N ALA A 52 -3.87 9.32 4.88
CA ALA A 52 -3.85 10.70 4.38
C ALA A 52 -3.62 11.74 5.51
N GLY A 53 -3.51 11.27 6.76
CA GLY A 53 -3.26 12.11 7.93
C GLY A 53 -4.50 12.70 8.57
N TYR A 54 -5.69 12.19 8.24
CA TYR A 54 -6.94 12.64 8.82
C TYR A 54 -7.24 11.89 10.12
N ARG A 55 -7.65 12.65 11.15
CA ARG A 55 -8.10 12.13 12.44
C ARG A 55 -9.43 12.75 12.83
N TRP A 56 -10.30 11.96 13.46
CA TRP A 56 -11.56 12.47 13.98
C TRP A 56 -11.34 13.51 15.08
N CYS A 57 -12.12 14.58 15.04
CA CYS A 57 -12.15 15.62 16.07
C CYS A 57 -13.58 15.77 16.59
N ALA A 58 -13.85 15.32 17.82
CA ALA A 58 -15.21 15.39 18.37
C ALA A 58 -15.72 16.84 18.51
N LYS A 59 -14.83 17.80 18.80
CA LYS A 59 -15.18 19.22 18.87
C LYS A 59 -15.67 19.81 17.54
N THR A 60 -15.01 19.51 16.42
CA THR A 60 -15.38 20.06 15.10
C THR A 60 -16.31 19.14 14.32
N GLN A 61 -16.52 17.91 14.78
CA GLN A 61 -17.26 16.84 14.12
C GLN A 61 -16.74 16.60 12.69
N LYS A 62 -15.42 16.66 12.51
CA LYS A 62 -14.75 16.53 11.21
C LYS A 62 -13.48 15.72 11.34
N CYS A 63 -13.08 15.17 10.20
CA CYS A 63 -11.73 14.65 10.02
C CYS A 63 -10.77 15.81 9.79
N GLU A 64 -9.94 16.11 10.77
CA GLU A 64 -8.96 17.20 10.74
C GLU A 64 -7.55 16.61 10.56
N ARG A 65 -6.65 17.38 9.94
CA ARG A 65 -5.22 17.05 9.93
C ARG A 65 -4.57 17.76 11.12
N PRO A 66 -4.01 17.05 12.11
CA PRO A 66 -3.55 17.67 13.36
C PRO A 66 -2.60 18.87 13.17
N TRP A 67 -1.71 18.81 12.18
CA TRP A 67 -0.75 19.89 11.90
C TRP A 67 -1.37 21.13 11.23
N GLU A 68 -2.43 20.96 10.44
CA GLU A 68 -3.16 22.08 9.84
C GLU A 68 -4.06 22.74 10.88
N LEU A 69 -4.76 21.92 11.68
CA LEU A 69 -5.59 22.39 12.78
C LEU A 69 -4.72 23.13 13.81
N ALA A 70 -3.59 22.56 14.24
CA ALA A 70 -2.65 23.22 15.14
C ALA A 70 -2.16 24.58 14.60
N LYS A 71 -1.86 24.67 13.30
CA LYS A 71 -1.47 25.93 12.66
C LYS A 71 -2.61 26.96 12.64
N ARG A 72 -3.85 26.50 12.41
CA ARG A 72 -5.05 27.35 12.32
C ARG A 72 -5.49 27.87 13.70
N GLU A 73 -5.49 27.00 14.70
CA GLU A 73 -6.01 27.28 16.04
C GLU A 73 -4.91 27.76 17.02
N GLY A 74 -3.63 27.62 16.66
CA GLY A 74 -2.52 28.17 17.43
C GLY A 74 -2.06 27.33 18.62
N PHE A 75 -2.14 25.99 18.53
CA PHE A 75 -1.61 25.08 19.55
C PHE A 75 -0.41 24.26 19.05
N ALA A 76 0.23 23.51 19.96
CA ALA A 76 1.40 22.71 19.61
C ALA A 76 1.07 21.61 18.59
N LYS A 77 2.04 21.19 17.78
CA LYS A 77 1.83 20.11 16.81
C LYS A 77 2.08 18.74 17.45
N THR A 78 1.34 18.43 18.51
CA THR A 78 1.45 17.15 19.22
C THR A 78 0.11 16.44 19.24
N GLU A 79 0.14 15.12 19.42
CA GLU A 79 -1.07 14.31 19.55
C GLU A 79 -1.88 14.69 20.78
N GLU A 80 -1.22 14.84 21.93
CA GLU A 80 -1.87 15.22 23.19
C GLU A 80 -2.65 16.54 23.07
N THR A 81 -2.03 17.56 22.48
CA THR A 81 -2.70 18.86 22.30
C THR A 81 -3.82 18.81 21.27
N PHE A 82 -3.74 17.92 20.27
CA PHE A 82 -4.84 17.65 19.36
C PHE A 82 -6.01 16.98 20.07
N ASP A 83 -5.77 15.95 20.87
CA ASP A 83 -6.83 15.21 21.57
C ASP A 83 -7.50 16.05 22.65
N ASP A 84 -6.73 16.89 23.35
CA ASP A 84 -7.27 17.90 24.27
C ASP A 84 -8.13 18.92 23.52
N PHE A 85 -7.65 19.46 22.39
CA PHE A 85 -8.43 20.40 21.58
C PHE A 85 -9.73 19.75 21.07
N CYS A 86 -9.63 18.51 20.61
CA CYS A 86 -10.74 17.79 20.00
C CYS A 86 -11.70 17.16 21.00
N GLY A 87 -11.33 17.03 22.27
CA GLY A 87 -12.13 16.36 23.29
C GLY A 87 -12.20 14.85 23.07
N ASN A 88 -11.10 14.23 22.63
CA ASN A 88 -11.01 12.80 22.33
C ASN A 88 -10.44 11.96 23.50
N ARG A 89 -10.31 12.55 24.69
CA ARG A 89 -9.69 11.92 25.88
C ARG A 89 -10.62 10.97 26.61
#